data_AF-A0A673T024-F1
#
_entry.id   AF-A0A673T024-F1
#
_cell.length_a   1.000
_cell.length_b   1.000
_cell.length_c   1.000
_cell.angle_alpha   90.00
_cell.angle_beta   90.00
_cell.angle_gamma   90.00
#
_symmetry.space_group_name_H-M   'P 1'
#
loop_
_entity.id
_entity.type
_entity.pdbx_description
1 polymer ?
#
loop_
_entity_poly.entity_id
_entity_poly.type
_entity_poly.pdbx_seq_one_letter_code
_entity_poly.pdbx_strand_id
1 'polypeptide(L)'
;RKRSVFGILLIFVDLSLIITDLLFTRDTTYIPFKYHLISLAIALFFFLDVLLRVYVEGLAILFQSLRLIILIRVFHLAHQKKHLEMLTRRLVSENKRRYKKDGFDLDLTYVTDRIIAMSFPSSGRQSFYRNPIKEVARFLDTRHKDHYQVYNLCSERAYDPKYFHYRVQRIMIDDHNVPTLSEMLAFTKEVDEWMAQDDENVVAIHCKGGKGRTGTMVCACLIASEIFTTAEESLYYFGERRTDKSTSTKYQGIETPSQNRYVGYFADVKNIYNMSLPPRKTLKIKKFIIYSIHGDGNDLKVQIMMQHTIVFLCSASKNCWILHNIETDDVVIHLSNCPPLYDDVKVRFLSSSVLPKYYDNCPFFFWFHTSFIQNNRLYLSRNELDNPHKQKTWKIYRPEFAVEVYFDEVVAGI
;
A
#
# COMPACT_ATOMS: atom_id res chain seq x y z
N ARG A 1 41.55 42.58 -9.49
CA ARG A 1 41.02 42.60 -10.89
C ARG A 1 40.64 41.21 -11.44
N LYS A 2 41.52 40.18 -11.42
CA LYS A 2 41.19 38.82 -11.94
C LYS A 2 40.02 38.09 -11.25
N ARG A 3 39.80 38.30 -9.94
CA ARG A 3 38.64 37.73 -9.21
C ARG A 3 37.27 38.26 -9.68
N SER A 4 37.22 39.46 -10.27
CA SER A 4 35.97 40.09 -10.72
C SER A 4 35.46 39.49 -12.03
N VAL A 5 36.35 39.17 -12.97
CA VAL A 5 35.96 38.58 -14.28
C VAL A 5 35.40 37.17 -14.12
N PHE A 6 36.00 36.35 -13.26
CA PHE A 6 35.51 34.99 -13.00
C PHE A 6 34.13 35.00 -12.32
N GLY A 7 33.89 35.92 -11.37
CA GLY A 7 32.59 36.09 -10.75
C GLY A 7 31.51 36.52 -11.75
N ILE A 8 31.83 37.44 -12.67
CA ILE A 8 30.92 37.87 -13.74
C ILE A 8 30.62 36.72 -14.70
N LEU A 9 31.63 35.94 -15.10
CA LEU A 9 31.46 34.77 -15.97
C LEU A 9 30.51 33.73 -15.34
N LEU A 10 30.68 33.45 -14.04
CA LEU A 10 29.79 32.53 -13.32
C LEU A 10 28.35 33.04 -13.25
N ILE A 11 28.13 34.35 -13.11
CA ILE A 11 26.79 34.95 -13.16
C ILE A 11 26.16 34.74 -14.55
N PHE A 12 26.92 34.90 -15.64
CA PHE A 12 26.42 34.64 -17.00
C PHE A 12 26.11 33.17 -17.26
N VAL A 13 26.97 32.25 -16.80
CA VAL A 13 26.72 30.79 -16.89
C VAL A 13 25.46 30.40 -16.12
N ASP A 14 25.27 30.98 -14.93
CA ASP A 14 24.10 30.71 -14.08
C ASP A 14 22.81 31.33 -14.65
N LEU A 15 22.85 32.57 -15.15
CA LEU A 15 21.72 33.20 -15.85
C LEU A 15 21.33 32.43 -17.12
N SER A 16 22.32 31.96 -17.88
CA SER A 16 22.05 31.13 -19.06
C SER A 16 21.46 29.79 -18.65
N LEU A 17 21.92 29.13 -17.59
CA LEU A 17 21.28 27.92 -17.06
C LEU A 17 19.83 28.16 -16.61
N ILE A 18 19.54 29.27 -15.91
CA ILE A 18 18.18 29.62 -15.48
C ILE A 18 17.28 29.89 -16.69
N ILE A 19 17.76 30.63 -17.69
CA ILE A 19 17.03 30.94 -18.92
C ILE A 19 16.79 29.66 -19.72
N THR A 20 17.81 28.80 -19.86
CA THR A 20 17.69 27.49 -20.51
C THR A 20 16.64 26.65 -19.78
N ASP A 21 16.69 26.54 -18.44
CA ASP A 21 15.71 25.75 -17.68
C ASP A 21 14.28 26.31 -17.85
N LEU A 22 14.09 27.64 -17.85
CA LEU A 22 12.79 28.31 -18.10
C LEU A 22 12.27 28.12 -19.54
N LEU A 23 13.15 28.10 -20.53
CA LEU A 23 12.79 27.90 -21.93
C LEU A 23 12.46 26.42 -22.20
N PHE A 24 13.27 25.49 -21.70
CA PHE A 24 13.10 24.05 -21.93
C PHE A 24 12.01 23.41 -21.05
N THR A 25 11.60 24.03 -19.93
CA THR A 25 10.44 23.55 -19.14
C THR A 25 9.10 23.80 -19.83
N ARG A 26 9.03 24.61 -20.89
CA ARG A 26 7.82 24.80 -21.70
C ARG A 26 7.60 23.69 -22.72
N ASP A 27 8.64 22.99 -23.14
CA ASP A 27 8.54 21.90 -24.11
C ASP A 27 8.37 20.55 -23.41
N THR A 28 7.49 19.72 -23.96
CA THR A 28 7.10 18.39 -23.47
C THR A 28 8.20 17.33 -23.59
N THR A 29 9.47 17.71 -23.48
CA THR A 29 10.60 16.77 -23.53
C THR A 29 10.81 16.14 -22.16
N TYR A 30 10.77 14.81 -22.11
CA TYR A 30 10.98 14.06 -20.89
C TYR A 30 12.45 14.13 -20.45
N ILE A 31 12.75 14.94 -19.44
CA ILE A 31 14.08 15.03 -18.84
C ILE A 31 14.19 13.99 -17.70
N PRO A 32 15.17 13.07 -17.73
CA PRO A 32 15.33 12.06 -16.69
C PRO A 32 15.59 12.65 -15.30
N PHE A 33 15.04 12.03 -14.26
CA PHE A 33 15.16 12.46 -12.85
C PHE A 33 16.59 12.80 -12.39
N LYS A 34 17.59 12.07 -12.92
CA LYS A 34 19.02 12.31 -12.64
C LYS A 34 19.48 13.72 -13.04
N TYR A 35 19.02 14.24 -14.17
CA TYR A 35 19.40 15.57 -14.64
C TYR A 35 18.77 16.68 -13.79
N HIS A 36 17.56 16.47 -13.26
CA HIS A 36 16.96 17.40 -12.30
C HIS A 36 17.71 17.44 -10.96
N LEU A 37 18.25 16.31 -10.49
CA LEU A 37 19.13 16.29 -9.31
C LEU A 37 20.42 17.07 -9.55
N ILE A 38 21.05 16.88 -10.71
CA ILE A 38 22.27 17.59 -11.10
C ILE A 38 21.98 19.09 -11.18
N SER A 39 20.89 19.49 -11.84
CA SER A 39 20.49 20.90 -11.94
C SER A 39 20.24 21.53 -10.56
N LEU A 40 19.51 20.84 -9.67
CA LEU A 40 19.29 21.31 -8.30
C LEU A 40 20.61 21.42 -7.50
N ALA A 41 21.52 20.47 -7.66
CA ALA A 41 22.83 20.52 -7.00
C ALA A 41 23.66 21.71 -7.48
N ILE A 42 23.64 22.00 -8.78
CA ILE A 42 24.28 23.18 -9.37
C ILE A 42 23.65 24.47 -8.80
N ALA A 43 22.32 24.55 -8.77
CA ALA A 43 21.61 25.70 -8.21
C ALA A 43 21.91 25.91 -6.71
N LEU A 44 21.98 24.83 -5.92
CA LEU A 44 22.36 24.88 -4.51
C LEU A 44 23.81 25.35 -4.30
N PHE A 45 24.74 24.88 -5.15
CA PHE A 45 26.13 25.33 -5.11
C PHE A 45 26.24 26.84 -5.35
N PHE A 46 25.57 27.35 -6.38
CA PHE A 46 25.55 28.78 -6.68
C PHE A 46 24.84 29.60 -5.61
N PHE A 47 23.78 29.06 -4.99
CA PHE A 47 23.11 29.71 -3.87
C PHE A 47 24.04 29.82 -2.65
N LEU A 48 24.77 28.75 -2.31
CA LEU A 48 25.73 28.75 -1.21
C LEU A 48 26.90 29.70 -1.47
N ASP A 49 27.45 29.73 -2.69
CA ASP A 49 28.51 30.67 -3.08
C ASP A 49 28.10 32.12 -2.85
N VAL A 50 26.85 32.47 -3.15
CA VAL A 50 26.32 33.82 -2.87
C VAL A 50 26.16 34.08 -1.38
N LEU A 51 25.60 33.15 -0.61
CA LEU A 51 25.50 33.31 0.84
C LEU A 51 26.89 33.51 1.48
N LEU A 52 27.90 32.79 0.99
CA LEU A 52 29.27 32.89 1.49
C LEU A 52 29.90 34.25 1.14
N ARG A 53 29.67 34.77 -0.08
CA ARG A 53 30.11 36.13 -0.46
C ARG A 53 29.44 37.21 0.38
N VAL A 54 28.13 37.08 0.64
CA VAL A 54 27.39 38.00 1.53
C VAL A 54 27.99 37.99 2.93
N TYR A 55 28.35 36.81 3.45
CA TYR A 55 28.96 36.65 4.77
C TYR A 55 30.38 37.25 4.86
N VAL A 56 31.21 37.04 3.83
CA VAL A 56 32.62 37.47 3.82
C VAL A 56 32.79 38.96 3.49
N GLU A 57 32.06 39.50 2.52
CA GLU A 57 32.27 40.84 1.98
C GLU A 57 31.37 41.92 2.64
N GLY A 58 30.42 41.49 3.49
CA GLY A 58 29.49 42.36 4.19
C GLY A 58 28.35 42.91 3.30
N LEU A 59 27.24 43.29 3.92
CA LEU A 59 26.00 43.75 3.26
C LEU A 59 26.17 45.02 2.39
N ALA A 60 27.30 45.73 2.50
CA ALA A 60 27.51 47.06 1.93
C ALA A 60 27.77 47.09 0.41
N ILE A 61 28.19 45.97 -0.21
CA ILE A 61 28.51 45.90 -1.66
C ILE A 61 27.32 45.38 -2.50
N LEU A 62 26.22 44.97 -1.87
CA LEU A 62 25.06 44.31 -2.49
C LEU A 62 23.89 45.26 -2.85
N PHE A 63 24.16 46.53 -3.14
CA PHE A 63 23.08 47.48 -3.40
C PHE A 63 22.63 47.48 -4.87
N GLN A 64 21.32 47.20 -5.01
CA GLN A 64 20.43 47.34 -6.17
C GLN A 64 20.40 46.21 -7.21
N SER A 65 21.51 45.83 -7.86
CA SER A 65 21.48 44.85 -8.97
C SER A 65 21.60 43.37 -8.53
N LEU A 66 22.28 43.07 -7.43
CA LEU A 66 22.41 41.71 -6.90
C LEU A 66 21.18 41.20 -6.14
N ARG A 67 20.33 42.08 -5.60
CA ARG A 67 19.07 41.68 -4.92
C ARG A 67 18.11 40.97 -5.86
N LEU A 68 17.99 41.46 -7.10
CA LEU A 68 17.16 40.84 -8.13
C LEU A 68 17.71 39.46 -8.50
N ILE A 69 19.03 39.31 -8.61
CA ILE A 69 19.68 38.01 -8.88
C ILE A 69 19.43 37.02 -7.73
N ILE A 70 19.55 37.46 -6.48
CA ILE A 70 19.25 36.63 -5.30
C ILE A 70 17.77 36.22 -5.30
N LEU A 71 16.85 37.14 -5.59
CA LEU A 71 15.41 36.86 -5.70
C LEU A 71 15.10 35.86 -6.82
N ILE A 72 15.67 36.06 -8.00
CA ILE A 72 15.55 35.14 -9.14
C ILE A 72 16.09 33.76 -8.75
N ARG A 73 17.22 33.68 -8.04
CA ARG A 73 17.81 32.41 -7.56
C ARG A 73 16.93 31.72 -6.53
N VAL A 74 16.38 32.45 -5.56
CA VAL A 74 15.44 31.89 -4.57
C VAL A 74 14.19 31.37 -5.27
N PHE A 75 13.66 32.11 -6.24
CA PHE A 75 12.51 31.68 -7.04
C PHE A 75 12.83 30.45 -7.89
N HIS A 76 14.00 30.43 -8.55
CA HIS A 76 14.46 29.30 -9.35
C HIS A 76 14.68 28.04 -8.50
N LEU A 77 15.33 28.18 -7.34
CA LEU A 77 15.52 27.08 -6.40
C LEU A 77 14.18 26.56 -5.87
N ALA A 78 13.24 27.45 -5.55
CA ALA A 78 11.89 27.09 -5.13
C ALA A 78 11.13 26.36 -6.24
N HIS A 79 11.26 26.82 -7.50
CA HIS A 79 10.70 26.18 -8.68
C HIS A 79 11.26 24.77 -8.89
N GLN A 80 12.59 24.63 -8.88
CA GLN A 80 13.26 23.33 -9.04
C GLN A 80 12.89 22.35 -7.91
N LYS A 81 12.85 22.82 -6.66
CA LYS A 81 12.38 22.02 -5.53
C LYS A 81 10.95 21.53 -5.75
N LYS A 82 10.03 22.42 -6.16
CA LYS A 82 8.63 22.06 -6.45
C LYS A 82 8.53 21.03 -7.58
N HIS A 83 9.33 21.19 -8.65
CA HIS A 83 9.43 20.22 -9.72
C HIS A 83 9.93 18.85 -9.24
N LEU A 84 10.96 18.82 -8.41
CA LEU A 84 11.52 17.59 -7.86
C LEU A 84 10.52 16.84 -6.97
N GLU A 85 9.77 17.56 -6.14
CA GLU A 85 8.66 17.01 -5.36
C GLU A 85 7.61 16.33 -6.25
N MET A 86 7.17 17.01 -7.32
CA MET A 86 6.20 16.45 -8.27
C MET A 86 6.72 15.17 -8.93
N LEU A 87 7.98 15.16 -9.38
CA LEU A 87 8.60 13.99 -10.01
C LEU A 87 8.73 12.82 -9.01
N THR A 88 9.11 13.10 -7.77
CA THR A 88 9.27 12.07 -6.75
C THR A 88 7.92 11.45 -6.38
N ARG A 89 6.86 12.26 -6.27
CA ARG A 89 5.49 11.76 -6.08
C ARG A 89 5.04 10.85 -7.23
N ARG A 90 5.38 11.21 -8.49
CA ARG A 90 5.07 10.40 -9.68
C ARG A 90 5.80 9.06 -9.66
N LEU A 91 7.08 9.05 -9.27
CA LEU A 91 7.87 7.82 -9.12
C LEU A 91 7.27 6.89 -8.05
N VAL A 92 6.89 7.43 -6.89
CA VAL A 92 6.30 6.65 -5.79
C VAL A 92 4.92 6.10 -6.13
N SER A 93 4.15 6.82 -6.97
CA SER A 93 2.87 6.32 -7.45
C SER A 93 2.98 5.29 -8.57
N GLU A 94 4.17 5.08 -9.15
CA GLU A 94 4.34 4.20 -10.32
C GLU A 94 3.33 4.57 -11.43
N ASN A 95 2.70 3.58 -12.06
CA ASN A 95 1.65 3.74 -13.07
C ASN A 95 0.23 3.71 -12.48
N LYS A 96 0.05 4.16 -11.23
CA LYS A 96 -1.29 4.36 -10.68
C LYS A 96 -1.99 5.54 -11.35
N ARG A 97 -3.30 5.44 -11.56
CA ARG A 97 -4.10 6.53 -12.13
C ARG A 97 -4.17 7.70 -11.16
N ARG A 98 -3.47 8.79 -11.48
CA ARG A 98 -3.43 10.03 -10.69
C ARG A 98 -4.52 10.99 -11.14
N TYR A 99 -5.08 11.76 -10.21
CA TYR A 99 -5.93 12.89 -10.52
C TYR A 99 -5.07 14.09 -10.93
N LYS A 100 -5.18 14.50 -12.20
CA LYS A 100 -4.42 15.61 -12.80
C LYS A 100 -5.35 16.61 -13.50
N LYS A 101 -6.20 17.29 -12.74
CA LYS A 101 -7.18 18.29 -13.26
C LYS A 101 -7.31 19.44 -12.26
N ASP A 102 -7.78 20.59 -12.72
CA ASP A 102 -8.14 21.76 -11.89
C ASP A 102 -7.03 22.21 -10.92
N GLY A 103 -5.77 22.10 -11.35
CA GLY A 103 -4.60 22.46 -10.53
C GLY A 103 -4.24 21.46 -9.43
N PHE A 104 -4.80 20.24 -9.45
CA PHE A 104 -4.43 19.14 -8.56
C PHE A 104 -3.57 18.10 -9.29
N ASP A 105 -2.53 17.58 -8.62
CA ASP A 105 -1.77 16.37 -9.04
C ASP A 105 -1.66 15.43 -7.81
N LEU A 106 -2.69 14.60 -7.62
CA LEU A 106 -2.82 13.72 -6.46
C LEU A 106 -2.85 12.26 -6.88
N ASP A 107 -2.22 11.41 -6.08
CA ASP A 107 -2.42 9.95 -6.18
C ASP A 107 -3.78 9.59 -5.57
N LEU A 108 -4.82 9.85 -6.36
CA LEU A 108 -6.23 9.78 -6.04
C LEU A 108 -6.99 9.34 -7.30
N THR A 109 -7.93 8.43 -7.14
CA THR A 109 -8.72 7.86 -8.23
C THR A 109 -10.18 7.78 -7.79
N TYR A 110 -11.09 8.33 -8.59
CA TYR A 110 -12.50 7.99 -8.50
C TYR A 110 -12.69 6.58 -9.05
N VAL A 111 -12.98 5.63 -8.17
CA VAL A 111 -13.29 4.25 -8.55
C VAL A 111 -14.70 4.22 -9.13
N THR A 112 -15.63 4.87 -8.45
CA THR A 112 -16.94 5.33 -8.97
C THR A 112 -17.04 6.84 -8.75
N ASP A 113 -18.15 7.46 -9.14
CA ASP A 113 -18.35 8.90 -8.92
C ASP A 113 -18.39 9.27 -7.42
N ARG A 114 -18.79 8.34 -6.55
CA ARG A 114 -18.95 8.55 -5.10
C ARG A 114 -17.96 7.76 -4.23
N ILE A 115 -17.12 6.89 -4.81
CA ILE A 115 -16.09 6.11 -4.10
C ILE A 115 -14.70 6.48 -4.61
N ILE A 116 -13.89 7.06 -3.74
CA ILE A 116 -12.52 7.51 -4.03
C ILE A 116 -11.51 6.57 -3.36
N ALA A 117 -10.53 6.12 -4.13
CA ALA A 117 -9.34 5.43 -3.63
C ALA A 117 -8.12 6.37 -3.72
N MET A 118 -7.38 6.54 -2.64
CA MET A 118 -6.19 7.40 -2.63
C MET A 118 -5.01 6.82 -1.85
N SER A 119 -3.82 7.39 -2.07
CA SER A 119 -2.66 7.13 -1.21
C SER A 119 -2.68 7.99 0.05
N PHE A 120 -1.89 7.60 1.05
CA PHE A 120 -1.85 8.25 2.36
C PHE A 120 -1.64 9.78 2.28
N PRO A 121 -2.53 10.60 2.87
CA PRO A 121 -2.34 12.02 3.01
C PRO A 121 -1.27 12.30 4.09
N SER A 122 -0.19 12.96 3.69
CA SER A 122 1.03 13.06 4.48
C SER A 122 1.39 14.50 4.81
N SER A 123 2.04 14.69 5.95
CA SER A 123 2.60 15.97 6.41
C SER A 123 4.12 15.90 6.54
N GLY A 124 4.76 17.05 6.76
CA GLY A 124 6.19 17.15 6.99
C GLY A 124 7.04 16.62 5.82
N ARG A 125 8.10 15.87 6.13
CA ARG A 125 9.02 15.33 5.11
C ARG A 125 8.36 14.32 4.17
N GLN A 126 7.31 13.63 4.60
CA GLN A 126 6.66 12.60 3.79
C GLN A 126 5.85 13.18 2.63
N SER A 127 5.36 14.43 2.76
CA SER A 127 4.64 15.11 1.68
C SER A 127 5.52 15.44 0.47
N PHE A 128 6.84 15.33 0.59
CA PHE A 128 7.77 15.46 -0.53
C PHE A 128 7.52 14.37 -1.59
N TYR A 129 7.14 13.17 -1.17
CA TYR A 129 7.01 12.01 -2.04
C TYR A 129 5.65 11.31 -1.98
N ARG A 130 4.72 11.79 -1.14
CA ARG A 130 3.31 11.36 -1.07
C ARG A 130 2.38 12.56 -1.24
N ASN A 131 1.07 12.30 -1.25
CA ASN A 131 0.05 13.35 -1.29
C ASN A 131 0.22 14.29 -0.09
N PRO A 132 0.39 15.61 -0.30
CA PRO A 132 0.35 16.57 0.79
C PRO A 132 -1.06 16.62 1.40
N ILE A 133 -1.18 16.44 2.71
CA ILE A 133 -2.50 16.39 3.38
C ILE A 133 -3.32 17.66 3.14
N LYS A 134 -2.66 18.83 3.12
CA LYS A 134 -3.32 20.11 2.82
C LYS A 134 -3.90 20.17 1.41
N GLU A 135 -3.24 19.55 0.44
CA GLU A 135 -3.76 19.49 -0.94
C GLU A 135 -4.91 18.49 -1.06
N VAL A 136 -4.89 17.39 -0.31
CA VAL A 136 -6.01 16.44 -0.24
C VAL A 136 -7.23 17.09 0.44
N ALA A 137 -7.02 17.79 1.55
CA ALA A 137 -8.08 18.56 2.23
C ALA A 137 -8.66 19.62 1.29
N ARG A 138 -7.79 20.43 0.64
CA ARG A 138 -8.21 21.41 -0.36
C ARG A 138 -9.02 20.77 -1.49
N PHE A 139 -8.60 19.60 -1.97
CA PHE A 139 -9.32 18.87 -3.01
C PHE A 139 -10.72 18.47 -2.56
N LEU A 140 -10.84 17.81 -1.40
CA LEU A 140 -12.12 17.35 -0.89
C LEU A 140 -13.05 18.53 -0.55
N ASP A 141 -12.54 19.59 0.07
CA ASP A 141 -13.32 20.78 0.39
C ASP A 141 -13.73 21.58 -0.85
N THR A 142 -12.96 21.54 -1.95
CA THR A 142 -13.32 22.22 -3.21
C THR A 142 -14.36 21.42 -3.99
N ARG A 143 -14.27 20.08 -3.98
CA ARG A 143 -15.06 19.22 -4.86
C ARG A 143 -16.30 18.62 -4.19
N HIS A 144 -16.24 18.43 -2.88
CA HIS A 144 -17.22 17.67 -2.09
C HIS A 144 -17.47 18.34 -0.74
N LYS A 145 -17.51 19.68 -0.72
CA LYS A 145 -17.63 20.45 0.51
C LYS A 145 -18.77 19.90 1.37
N ASP A 146 -18.49 19.55 2.62
CA ASP A 146 -19.48 19.02 3.57
C ASP A 146 -20.11 17.65 3.20
N HIS A 147 -19.73 17.06 2.06
CA HIS A 147 -20.22 15.79 1.52
C HIS A 147 -19.15 14.69 1.39
N TYR A 148 -18.13 14.64 2.27
CA TYR A 148 -17.16 13.54 2.29
C TYR A 148 -16.91 12.93 3.67
N GLN A 149 -16.64 11.61 3.69
CA GLN A 149 -16.09 10.87 4.83
C GLN A 149 -14.76 10.21 4.42
N VAL A 150 -13.72 10.32 5.25
CA VAL A 150 -12.40 9.71 4.99
C VAL A 150 -12.22 8.45 5.82
N TYR A 151 -11.76 7.36 5.19
CA TYR A 151 -11.43 6.11 5.87
C TYR A 151 -9.92 5.84 5.79
N ASN A 152 -9.27 5.83 6.95
CA ASN A 152 -7.86 5.51 7.12
C ASN A 152 -7.67 4.05 7.55
N LEU A 153 -7.18 3.23 6.62
CA LEU A 153 -6.95 1.80 6.81
C LEU A 153 -5.58 1.45 7.40
N CYS A 154 -4.80 2.43 7.85
CA CYS A 154 -3.47 2.19 8.39
C CYS A 154 -3.50 1.92 9.90
N SER A 155 -3.06 0.72 10.31
CA SER A 155 -2.68 0.46 11.70
C SER A 155 -1.43 1.28 12.09
N GLU A 156 -0.50 1.45 11.14
CA GLU A 156 0.84 1.96 11.41
C GLU A 156 0.98 3.48 11.34
N ARG A 157 -0.06 4.20 10.86
CA ARG A 157 -0.01 5.65 10.64
C ARG A 157 -1.34 6.34 10.90
N ALA A 158 -1.27 7.51 11.52
CA ALA A 158 -2.36 8.45 11.69
C ALA A 158 -1.91 9.88 11.34
N TYR A 159 -2.87 10.79 11.25
CA TYR A 159 -2.68 12.22 11.09
C TYR A 159 -3.76 12.95 11.90
N ASP A 160 -3.61 14.26 12.08
CA ASP A 160 -4.60 15.08 12.80
C ASP A 160 -5.93 15.09 12.00
N PRO A 161 -7.04 14.57 12.57
CA PRO A 161 -8.33 14.53 11.87
C PRO A 161 -8.92 15.93 11.60
N LYS A 162 -8.40 16.99 12.24
CA LYS A 162 -8.80 18.38 11.98
C LYS A 162 -8.64 18.80 10.53
N TYR A 163 -7.68 18.22 9.80
CA TYR A 163 -7.49 18.51 8.36
C TYR A 163 -8.73 18.16 7.52
N PHE A 164 -9.59 17.28 8.02
CA PHE A 164 -10.78 16.78 7.34
C PHE A 164 -12.06 17.03 8.15
N HIS A 165 -12.06 18.08 8.97
CA HIS A 165 -13.20 18.47 9.80
C HIS A 165 -13.71 17.34 10.72
N TYR A 166 -12.80 16.51 11.21
CA TYR A 166 -13.09 15.33 12.03
C TYR A 166 -13.94 14.24 11.36
N ARG A 167 -14.11 14.27 10.03
CA ARG A 167 -14.78 13.23 9.25
C ARG A 167 -13.81 12.13 8.83
N VAL A 168 -13.11 11.57 9.81
CA VAL A 168 -12.08 10.53 9.61
C VAL A 168 -12.37 9.34 10.48
N GLN A 169 -12.54 8.19 9.83
CA GLN A 169 -12.75 6.90 10.47
C GLN A 169 -11.52 6.02 10.29
N ARG A 170 -11.27 5.14 11.26
CA ARG A 170 -10.07 4.31 11.27
C ARG A 170 -10.40 2.83 11.38
N ILE A 171 -9.77 2.05 10.51
CA ILE A 171 -9.79 0.58 10.55
C ILE A 171 -8.34 0.12 10.54
N MET A 172 -7.94 -0.65 11.54
CA MET A 172 -6.54 -0.90 11.83
C MET A 172 -6.03 -2.12 11.07
N ILE A 173 -5.80 -1.97 9.76
CA ILE A 173 -5.34 -3.06 8.91
C ILE A 173 -3.81 -2.98 8.73
N ASP A 174 -3.10 -4.03 9.13
CA ASP A 174 -1.65 -4.12 8.95
C ASP A 174 -1.24 -4.13 7.47
N ASP A 175 -0.07 -3.55 7.16
CA ASP A 175 0.44 -3.48 5.78
C ASP A 175 0.58 -4.91 5.19
N HIS A 176 0.00 -5.13 4.02
CA HIS A 176 -0.07 -6.44 3.32
C HIS A 176 -0.90 -7.53 4.01
N ASN A 177 -1.73 -7.19 4.99
CA ASN A 177 -2.66 -8.09 5.64
C ASN A 177 -4.12 -7.76 5.24
N VAL A 178 -5.07 -8.43 5.89
CA VAL A 178 -6.52 -8.32 5.67
C VAL A 178 -7.20 -7.73 6.91
N PRO A 179 -8.33 -7.04 6.76
CA PRO A 179 -9.26 -6.79 7.87
C PRO A 179 -9.90 -8.11 8.34
N THR A 180 -10.48 -8.13 9.53
CA THR A 180 -11.42 -9.19 9.90
C THR A 180 -12.69 -9.10 9.05
N LEU A 181 -13.37 -10.23 8.86
CA LEU A 181 -14.63 -10.24 8.11
C LEU A 181 -15.72 -9.38 8.78
N SER A 182 -15.71 -9.34 10.13
CA SER A 182 -16.58 -8.46 10.92
C SER A 182 -16.30 -6.98 10.67
N GLU A 183 -15.03 -6.58 10.57
CA GLU A 183 -14.66 -5.18 10.24
C GLU A 183 -15.09 -4.82 8.83
N MET A 184 -14.98 -5.74 7.86
CA MET A 184 -15.49 -5.49 6.50
C MET A 184 -16.99 -5.22 6.50
N LEU A 185 -17.77 -6.04 7.20
CA LEU A 185 -19.22 -5.87 7.30
C LEU A 185 -19.61 -4.55 7.97
N ALA A 186 -19.03 -4.27 9.15
CA ALA A 186 -19.27 -3.03 9.88
C ALA A 186 -18.94 -1.79 9.03
N PHE A 187 -17.79 -1.81 8.35
CA PHE A 187 -17.38 -0.74 7.45
C PHE A 187 -18.36 -0.52 6.31
N THR A 188 -18.77 -1.58 5.60
CA THR A 188 -19.69 -1.42 4.47
C THR A 188 -21.05 -0.88 4.90
N LYS A 189 -21.52 -1.26 6.09
CA LYS A 189 -22.74 -0.71 6.68
C LYS A 189 -22.59 0.78 7.00
N GLU A 190 -21.48 1.18 7.61
CA GLU A 190 -21.21 2.60 7.90
C GLU A 190 -21.11 3.44 6.62
N VAL A 191 -20.48 2.90 5.58
CA VAL A 191 -20.43 3.54 4.26
C VAL A 191 -21.82 3.69 3.67
N ASP A 192 -22.65 2.63 3.69
CA ASP A 192 -24.02 2.68 3.19
C ASP A 192 -24.85 3.73 3.94
N GLU A 193 -24.79 3.75 5.27
CA GLU A 193 -25.47 4.73 6.12
C GLU A 193 -25.02 6.17 5.84
N TRP A 194 -23.72 6.40 5.59
CA TRP A 194 -23.21 7.71 5.19
C TRP A 194 -23.72 8.12 3.81
N MET A 195 -23.68 7.20 2.84
CA MET A 195 -24.03 7.47 1.46
C MET A 195 -25.55 7.66 1.29
N ALA A 196 -26.36 7.07 2.15
CA ALA A 196 -27.83 7.22 2.16
C ALA A 196 -28.30 8.57 2.73
N GLN A 197 -27.44 9.30 3.46
CA GLN A 197 -27.81 10.60 4.04
C GLN A 197 -27.96 11.71 3.00
N ASP A 198 -27.21 11.64 1.89
CA ASP A 198 -27.24 12.62 0.81
C ASP A 198 -26.68 12.00 -0.48
N ASP A 199 -27.30 12.30 -1.63
CA ASP A 199 -26.86 11.79 -2.93
C ASP A 199 -25.50 12.38 -3.40
N GLU A 200 -25.10 13.52 -2.85
CA GLU A 200 -23.79 14.14 -3.08
C GLU A 200 -22.69 13.53 -2.20
N ASN A 201 -23.05 12.74 -1.16
CA ASN A 201 -22.05 12.17 -0.25
C ASN A 201 -21.10 11.22 -0.96
N VAL A 202 -19.80 11.36 -0.66
CA VAL A 202 -18.73 10.50 -1.16
C VAL A 202 -17.90 9.92 -0.02
N VAL A 203 -17.19 8.82 -0.30
CA VAL A 203 -16.20 8.25 0.62
C VAL A 203 -14.80 8.28 0.01
N ALA A 204 -13.81 8.65 0.81
CA ALA A 204 -12.39 8.65 0.43
C ALA A 204 -11.63 7.61 1.26
N ILE A 205 -11.36 6.46 0.66
CA ILE A 205 -10.75 5.30 1.31
C ILE A 205 -9.26 5.27 0.97
N HIS A 206 -8.41 5.16 1.99
CA HIS A 206 -6.97 5.14 1.78
C HIS A 206 -6.25 4.21 2.75
N CYS A 207 -5.10 3.74 2.31
CA CYS A 207 -4.09 3.10 3.14
C CYS A 207 -2.77 3.83 2.93
N LYS A 208 -1.62 3.15 3.10
CA LYS A 208 -0.33 3.68 2.71
C LYS A 208 -0.24 3.88 1.19
N GLY A 209 -0.35 2.80 0.42
CA GLY A 209 -0.15 2.82 -1.03
C GLY A 209 -1.39 3.16 -1.87
N GLY A 210 -2.59 3.07 -1.29
CA GLY A 210 -3.85 3.10 -2.05
C GLY A 210 -3.97 1.94 -3.03
N LYS A 211 -3.48 0.75 -2.63
CA LYS A 211 -3.47 -0.51 -3.42
C LYS A 211 -4.17 -1.62 -2.63
N GLY A 212 -3.47 -2.64 -2.11
CA GLY A 212 -4.01 -3.82 -1.40
C GLY A 212 -5.17 -3.54 -0.43
N ARG A 213 -4.87 -2.99 0.76
CA ARG A 213 -5.88 -2.69 1.81
C ARG A 213 -7.05 -1.84 1.30
N THR A 214 -6.75 -0.79 0.54
CA THR A 214 -7.76 0.10 -0.05
C THR A 214 -8.64 -0.65 -1.04
N GLY A 215 -8.05 -1.46 -1.92
CA GLY A 215 -8.74 -2.27 -2.89
C GLY A 215 -9.66 -3.29 -2.22
N THR A 216 -9.21 -3.95 -1.15
CA THR A 216 -10.04 -4.91 -0.39
C THR A 216 -11.33 -4.24 0.10
N MET A 217 -11.20 -3.08 0.76
CA MET A 217 -12.37 -2.37 1.31
C MET A 217 -13.23 -1.73 0.23
N VAL A 218 -12.62 -1.20 -0.84
CA VAL A 218 -13.37 -0.67 -1.99
C VAL A 218 -14.16 -1.77 -2.69
N CYS A 219 -13.57 -2.95 -2.92
CA CYS A 219 -14.29 -4.07 -3.53
C CYS A 219 -15.45 -4.53 -2.64
N ALA A 220 -15.26 -4.55 -1.32
CA ALA A 220 -16.35 -4.80 -0.38
C ALA A 220 -17.50 -3.79 -0.54
N CYS A 221 -17.21 -2.48 -0.66
CA CYS A 221 -18.24 -1.46 -0.94
C CYS A 221 -18.95 -1.71 -2.27
N LEU A 222 -18.22 -2.03 -3.34
CA LEU A 222 -18.79 -2.27 -4.66
C LEU A 222 -19.75 -3.47 -4.64
N ILE A 223 -19.40 -4.52 -3.90
CA ILE A 223 -20.24 -5.70 -3.72
C ILE A 223 -21.45 -5.39 -2.82
N ALA A 224 -21.24 -4.71 -1.70
CA ALA A 224 -22.32 -4.31 -0.80
C ALA A 224 -23.36 -3.42 -1.47
N SER A 225 -22.90 -2.53 -2.37
CA SER A 225 -23.75 -1.63 -3.18
C SER A 225 -24.36 -2.33 -4.42
N GLU A 226 -24.20 -3.65 -4.55
CA GLU A 226 -24.71 -4.46 -5.68
C GLU A 226 -24.22 -4.01 -7.07
N ILE A 227 -23.14 -3.24 -7.15
CA ILE A 227 -22.51 -2.84 -8.42
C ILE A 227 -21.87 -4.06 -9.09
N PHE A 228 -21.31 -4.96 -8.28
CA PHE A 228 -20.81 -6.26 -8.73
C PHE A 228 -21.30 -7.36 -7.80
N THR A 229 -21.66 -8.51 -8.36
CA THR A 229 -22.08 -9.67 -7.58
C THR A 229 -20.91 -10.57 -7.23
N THR A 230 -19.81 -10.53 -7.99
CA THR A 230 -18.66 -11.42 -7.80
C THR A 230 -17.41 -10.68 -7.33
N ALA A 231 -16.59 -11.40 -6.55
CA ALA A 231 -15.27 -10.91 -6.16
C ALA A 231 -14.38 -10.65 -7.38
N GLU A 232 -14.38 -11.56 -8.36
CA GLU A 232 -13.55 -11.43 -9.57
C GLU A 232 -13.82 -10.14 -10.34
N GLU A 233 -15.09 -9.82 -10.61
CA GLU A 233 -15.46 -8.59 -11.33
C GLU A 233 -15.08 -7.34 -10.56
N SER A 234 -15.35 -7.30 -9.25
CA SER A 234 -15.00 -6.15 -8.40
C SER A 234 -13.49 -5.91 -8.32
N LEU A 235 -12.71 -7.00 -8.20
CA LEU A 235 -11.24 -6.97 -8.17
C LEU A 235 -10.68 -6.48 -9.49
N TYR A 236 -11.18 -7.02 -10.60
CA TYR A 236 -10.79 -6.61 -11.95
C TYR A 236 -11.11 -5.14 -12.18
N TYR A 237 -12.34 -4.72 -11.89
CA TYR A 237 -12.77 -3.32 -12.04
C TYR A 237 -11.91 -2.36 -11.23
N PHE A 238 -11.67 -2.66 -9.95
CA PHE A 238 -10.80 -1.84 -9.10
C PHE A 238 -9.39 -1.73 -9.70
N GLY A 239 -8.82 -2.85 -10.14
CA GLY A 239 -7.51 -2.88 -10.78
C GLY A 239 -7.44 -2.04 -12.05
N GLU A 240 -8.45 -2.12 -12.91
CA GLU A 240 -8.55 -1.32 -14.14
C GLU A 240 -8.68 0.18 -13.86
N ARG A 241 -9.49 0.55 -12.87
CA ARG A 241 -9.64 1.96 -12.45
C ARG A 241 -8.36 2.50 -11.84
N ARG A 242 -7.67 1.68 -11.04
CA ARG A 242 -6.46 2.10 -10.32
C ARG A 242 -5.20 2.11 -11.19
N THR A 243 -5.17 1.34 -12.27
CA THR A 243 -4.02 1.23 -13.17
C THR A 243 -4.14 2.20 -14.35
N ASP A 244 -3.08 2.95 -14.62
CA ASP A 244 -2.91 3.70 -15.86
C ASP A 244 -2.08 2.87 -16.86
N LYS A 245 -2.78 2.19 -17.77
CA LYS A 245 -2.17 1.33 -18.79
C LYS A 245 -1.38 2.09 -19.85
N SER A 246 -1.53 3.42 -19.95
CA SER A 246 -0.76 4.23 -20.92
C SER A 246 0.73 4.35 -20.56
N THR A 247 1.09 4.10 -19.30
CA THR A 247 2.46 4.32 -18.79
C THR A 247 3.22 3.03 -18.46
N SER A 248 2.51 1.93 -18.16
CA SER A 248 3.12 0.62 -17.89
C SER A 248 2.06 -0.49 -17.91
N THR A 249 2.48 -1.72 -18.23
CA THR A 249 1.65 -2.94 -18.13
C THR A 249 1.53 -3.48 -16.70
N LYS A 250 2.21 -2.88 -15.72
CA LYS A 250 2.19 -3.34 -14.33
C LYS A 250 0.82 -3.14 -13.68
N TYR A 251 0.12 -4.23 -13.36
CA TYR A 251 -1.16 -4.18 -12.66
C TYR A 251 -1.05 -3.52 -11.26
N GLN A 252 -1.99 -2.65 -10.90
CA GLN A 252 -2.02 -1.87 -9.65
C GLN A 252 -3.20 -2.23 -8.72
N GLY A 253 -3.84 -3.38 -8.92
CA GLY A 253 -4.93 -3.87 -8.07
C GLY A 253 -4.48 -4.37 -6.69
N ILE A 254 -5.26 -5.29 -6.13
CA ILE A 254 -4.97 -5.91 -4.83
C ILE A 254 -3.66 -6.69 -4.87
N GLU A 255 -2.91 -6.66 -3.77
CA GLU A 255 -1.51 -7.13 -3.74
C GLU A 255 -1.34 -8.59 -3.31
N THR A 256 -2.16 -9.08 -2.37
CA THR A 256 -1.94 -10.40 -1.75
C THR A 256 -3.09 -11.37 -2.00
N PRO A 257 -2.82 -12.66 -2.18
CA PRO A 257 -3.86 -13.67 -2.29
C PRO A 257 -4.84 -13.70 -1.12
N SER A 258 -4.38 -13.47 0.12
CA SER A 258 -5.28 -13.36 1.27
C SER A 258 -6.27 -12.20 1.15
N GLN A 259 -5.84 -11.05 0.62
CA GLN A 259 -6.74 -9.93 0.35
C GLN A 259 -7.80 -10.29 -0.70
N ASN A 260 -7.42 -11.00 -1.78
CA ASN A 260 -8.38 -11.48 -2.78
C ASN A 260 -9.38 -12.49 -2.16
N ARG A 261 -8.88 -13.42 -1.35
CA ARG A 261 -9.69 -14.42 -0.63
C ARG A 261 -10.75 -13.76 0.26
N TYR A 262 -10.39 -12.70 0.97
CA TYR A 262 -11.31 -11.98 1.86
C TYR A 262 -12.36 -11.17 1.09
N VAL A 263 -12.06 -10.67 -0.11
CA VAL A 263 -13.10 -10.14 -1.01
C VAL A 263 -14.05 -11.26 -1.45
N GLY A 264 -13.54 -12.46 -1.71
CA GLY A 264 -14.34 -13.67 -1.95
C GLY A 264 -15.27 -13.99 -0.79
N TYR A 265 -14.74 -14.09 0.43
CA TYR A 265 -15.55 -14.31 1.63
C TYR A 265 -16.61 -13.23 1.83
N PHE A 266 -16.29 -11.97 1.54
CA PHE A 266 -17.26 -10.89 1.64
C PHE A 266 -18.37 -10.99 0.58
N ALA A 267 -18.06 -11.44 -0.64
CA ALA A 267 -19.07 -11.73 -1.65
C ALA A 267 -20.06 -12.81 -1.17
N ASP A 268 -19.57 -13.86 -0.52
CA ASP A 268 -20.42 -14.88 0.10
C ASP A 268 -21.25 -14.29 1.26
N VAL A 269 -20.67 -13.43 2.10
CA VAL A 269 -21.41 -12.71 3.17
C VAL A 269 -22.59 -11.93 2.58
N LYS A 270 -22.39 -11.22 1.46
CA LYS A 270 -23.47 -10.49 0.78
C LYS A 270 -24.50 -11.44 0.16
N ASN A 271 -24.04 -12.40 -0.64
CA ASN A 271 -24.90 -13.16 -1.55
C ASN A 271 -25.56 -14.38 -0.91
N ILE A 272 -24.85 -15.05 0.01
CA ILE A 272 -25.30 -16.30 0.66
C ILE A 272 -25.88 -15.98 2.03
N TYR A 273 -25.20 -15.12 2.80
CA TYR A 273 -25.57 -14.83 4.19
C TYR A 273 -26.33 -13.50 4.35
N ASN A 274 -26.71 -12.84 3.25
CA ASN A 274 -27.50 -11.62 3.23
C ASN A 274 -27.00 -10.53 4.21
N MET A 275 -25.72 -10.16 4.07
CA MET A 275 -25.05 -9.17 4.93
C MET A 275 -25.01 -9.56 6.42
N SER A 276 -25.08 -10.85 6.73
CA SER A 276 -24.83 -11.39 8.07
C SER A 276 -23.56 -12.23 8.07
N LEU A 277 -22.86 -12.27 9.21
CA LEU A 277 -21.69 -13.14 9.33
C LEU A 277 -22.11 -14.62 9.23
N PRO A 278 -21.29 -15.48 8.59
CA PRO A 278 -21.57 -16.90 8.53
C PRO A 278 -21.56 -17.52 9.94
N PRO A 279 -22.27 -18.63 10.17
CA PRO A 279 -22.20 -19.35 11.44
C PRO A 279 -20.76 -19.66 11.82
N ARG A 280 -20.39 -19.37 13.07
CA ARG A 280 -19.03 -19.60 13.55
C ARG A 280 -18.71 -21.10 13.54
N LYS A 281 -17.62 -21.47 12.87
CA LYS A 281 -17.05 -22.82 12.90
C LYS A 281 -15.80 -22.86 13.77
N THR A 282 -15.77 -23.70 14.80
CA THR A 282 -14.59 -23.87 15.66
C THR A 282 -13.80 -25.10 15.24
N LEU A 283 -12.52 -24.92 14.91
CA LEU A 283 -11.66 -25.95 14.32
C LEU A 283 -10.32 -26.06 15.07
N LYS A 284 -9.75 -27.26 15.12
CA LYS A 284 -8.33 -27.45 15.52
C LYS A 284 -7.52 -27.86 14.30
N ILE A 285 -6.35 -27.26 14.10
CA ILE A 285 -5.45 -27.71 13.03
C ILE A 285 -4.74 -28.98 13.51
N LYS A 286 -4.89 -30.05 12.74
CA LYS A 286 -4.27 -31.35 13.00
C LYS A 286 -2.88 -31.44 12.38
N LYS A 287 -2.78 -31.09 11.09
CA LYS A 287 -1.53 -31.13 10.35
C LYS A 287 -1.52 -30.16 9.18
N PHE A 288 -0.31 -29.78 8.79
CA PHE A 288 0.00 -29.16 7.50
C PHE A 288 0.70 -30.19 6.61
N ILE A 289 0.44 -30.15 5.32
CA ILE A 289 1.25 -30.79 4.28
C ILE A 289 1.80 -29.68 3.39
N ILE A 290 3.11 -29.65 3.20
CA ILE A 290 3.79 -28.71 2.30
C ILE A 290 4.36 -29.51 1.15
N TYR A 291 3.86 -29.26 -0.05
CA TYR A 291 4.29 -29.93 -1.27
C TYR A 291 5.47 -29.20 -1.93
N SER A 292 6.39 -29.96 -2.52
CA SER A 292 7.50 -29.47 -3.35
C SER A 292 8.40 -28.46 -2.64
N ILE A 293 8.67 -28.69 -1.35
CA ILE A 293 9.58 -27.87 -0.56
C ILE A 293 11.04 -28.22 -0.86
N HIS A 294 11.94 -27.24 -0.83
CA HIS A 294 13.37 -27.51 -0.83
C HIS A 294 13.85 -27.77 0.60
N GLY A 295 14.30 -29.00 0.88
CA GLY A 295 14.81 -29.42 2.19
C GLY A 295 13.82 -30.30 2.95
N ASP A 296 14.15 -30.64 4.19
CA ASP A 296 13.37 -31.55 5.04
C ASP A 296 12.32 -30.84 5.92
N GLY A 297 12.24 -29.51 5.83
CA GLY A 297 11.33 -28.68 6.62
C GLY A 297 11.69 -28.53 8.10
N ASN A 298 12.81 -29.10 8.58
CA ASN A 298 13.22 -28.98 9.98
C ASN A 298 13.59 -27.54 10.39
N ASP A 299 13.91 -26.69 9.42
CA ASP A 299 14.17 -25.27 9.63
C ASP A 299 12.89 -24.44 9.80
N LEU A 300 11.72 -25.01 9.49
CA LEU A 300 10.44 -24.32 9.56
C LEU A 300 9.90 -24.22 11.00
N LYS A 301 9.26 -23.08 11.27
CA LYS A 301 8.46 -22.85 12.47
C LYS A 301 7.10 -22.31 12.05
N VAL A 302 6.02 -22.89 12.56
CA VAL A 302 4.67 -22.43 12.26
C VAL A 302 4.17 -21.58 13.41
N GLN A 303 3.71 -20.38 13.08
CA GLN A 303 3.07 -19.46 14.02
C GLN A 303 1.62 -19.25 13.58
N ILE A 304 0.67 -19.52 14.47
CA ILE A 304 -0.76 -19.31 14.24
C ILE A 304 -1.19 -18.11 15.09
N MET A 305 -1.89 -17.18 14.45
CA MET A 305 -2.43 -15.98 15.09
C MET A 305 -3.94 -15.91 14.88
N MET A 306 -4.65 -15.48 15.91
CA MET A 306 -6.10 -15.27 15.93
C MET A 306 -6.36 -14.06 16.83
N GLN A 307 -7.31 -13.19 16.47
CA GLN A 307 -7.62 -11.96 17.22
C GLN A 307 -6.37 -11.10 17.48
N HIS A 308 -5.49 -10.96 16.49
CA HIS A 308 -4.23 -10.20 16.58
C HIS A 308 -3.22 -10.70 17.63
N THR A 309 -3.41 -11.91 18.18
CA THR A 309 -2.47 -12.52 19.15
C THR A 309 -1.90 -13.82 18.61
N ILE A 310 -0.69 -14.17 19.04
CA ILE A 310 -0.09 -15.48 18.74
C ILE A 310 -0.72 -16.50 19.67
N VAL A 311 -1.55 -17.39 19.12
CA VAL A 311 -2.25 -18.42 19.89
C VAL A 311 -1.49 -19.75 19.89
N PHE A 312 -0.62 -19.97 18.91
CA PHE A 312 0.17 -21.19 18.83
C PHE A 312 1.49 -20.98 18.08
N LEU A 313 2.52 -21.71 18.52
CA LEU A 313 3.84 -21.73 17.90
C LEU A 313 4.39 -23.17 17.97
N CYS A 314 4.86 -23.69 16.84
CA CYS A 314 5.56 -24.96 16.77
C CYS A 314 6.82 -24.90 15.90
N SER A 315 7.70 -25.86 16.13
CA SER A 315 8.97 -26.08 15.43
C SER A 315 9.38 -27.55 15.59
N ALA A 316 10.36 -28.05 14.82
CA ALA A 316 10.80 -29.45 14.90
C ALA A 316 11.04 -30.00 16.34
N SER A 317 11.47 -29.15 17.27
CA SER A 317 11.72 -29.52 18.68
C SER A 317 10.59 -29.20 19.66
N LYS A 318 9.47 -28.61 19.23
CA LYS A 318 8.41 -28.10 20.11
C LYS A 318 7.05 -28.10 19.45
N ASN A 319 6.06 -28.72 20.11
CA ASN A 319 4.63 -28.70 19.75
C ASN A 319 4.27 -29.22 18.35
N CYS A 320 5.19 -29.82 17.60
CA CYS A 320 4.88 -30.53 16.37
C CYS A 320 5.89 -31.65 16.10
N TRP A 321 5.48 -32.64 15.30
CA TRP A 321 6.38 -33.58 14.66
C TRP A 321 6.42 -33.30 13.16
N ILE A 322 7.61 -33.38 12.55
CA ILE A 322 7.83 -33.10 11.13
C ILE A 322 8.31 -34.39 10.46
N LEU A 323 7.65 -34.78 9.38
CA LEU A 323 7.98 -35.95 8.56
C LEU A 323 8.23 -35.48 7.14
N HIS A 324 9.36 -35.86 6.54
CA HIS A 324 9.68 -35.55 5.15
C HIS A 324 9.60 -36.83 4.32
N ASN A 325 8.73 -36.83 3.32
CA ASN A 325 8.63 -37.92 2.36
C ASN A 325 9.44 -37.57 1.10
N ILE A 326 10.57 -38.26 0.93
CA ILE A 326 11.52 -38.01 -0.17
C ILE A 326 10.93 -38.41 -1.52
N GLU A 327 10.07 -39.44 -1.57
CA GLU A 327 9.51 -39.95 -2.84
C GLU A 327 8.48 -38.98 -3.45
N THR A 328 7.65 -38.38 -2.60
CA THR A 328 6.60 -37.44 -2.99
C THR A 328 7.02 -35.98 -2.84
N ASP A 329 8.23 -35.72 -2.33
CA ASP A 329 8.79 -34.37 -2.10
C ASP A 329 7.85 -33.49 -1.25
N ASP A 330 7.27 -34.08 -0.19
CA ASP A 330 6.36 -33.39 0.73
C ASP A 330 6.80 -33.47 2.19
N VAL A 331 6.50 -32.41 2.93
CA VAL A 331 6.73 -32.31 4.37
C VAL A 331 5.39 -32.24 5.09
N VAL A 332 5.18 -33.19 6.01
CA VAL A 332 4.01 -33.25 6.87
C VAL A 332 4.37 -32.76 8.27
N ILE A 333 3.71 -31.69 8.72
CA ILE A 333 3.88 -31.10 10.06
C ILE A 333 2.61 -31.38 10.85
N HIS A 334 2.64 -32.33 11.80
CA HIS A 334 1.50 -32.53 12.68
C HIS A 334 1.65 -31.68 13.94
N LEU A 335 0.56 -31.05 14.35
CA LEU A 335 0.55 -30.19 15.51
C LEU A 335 0.13 -30.98 16.75
N SER A 336 0.86 -30.78 17.84
CA SER A 336 0.48 -31.25 19.16
C SER A 336 -0.21 -30.13 19.92
N ASN A 337 -1.40 -30.39 20.47
CA ASN A 337 -2.15 -29.45 21.32
C ASN A 337 -2.46 -28.10 20.66
N CYS A 338 -2.82 -28.08 19.37
CA CYS A 338 -3.32 -26.86 18.73
C CYS A 338 -4.63 -26.42 19.43
N PRO A 339 -4.75 -25.14 19.86
CA PRO A 339 -5.97 -24.64 20.48
C PRO A 339 -7.12 -24.60 19.45
N PRO A 340 -8.38 -24.61 19.91
CA PRO A 340 -9.52 -24.29 19.06
C PRO A 340 -9.35 -22.90 18.42
N LEU A 341 -9.59 -22.83 17.12
CA LEU A 341 -9.53 -21.62 16.29
C LEU A 341 -10.91 -21.30 15.74
N TYR A 342 -11.21 -20.02 15.57
CA TYR A 342 -12.46 -19.53 15.02
C TYR A 342 -12.26 -18.17 14.33
N ASP A 343 -13.22 -17.79 13.49
CA ASP A 343 -13.23 -16.55 12.70
C ASP A 343 -11.94 -16.41 11.85
N ASP A 344 -11.29 -15.25 11.88
CA ASP A 344 -10.10 -14.91 11.09
C ASP A 344 -8.81 -15.48 11.70
N VAL A 345 -8.14 -16.36 10.96
CA VAL A 345 -6.90 -17.02 11.37
C VAL A 345 -5.78 -16.72 10.39
N LYS A 346 -4.63 -16.32 10.93
CA LYS A 346 -3.38 -16.17 10.19
C LYS A 346 -2.43 -17.31 10.50
N VAL A 347 -1.80 -17.86 9.47
CA VAL A 347 -0.72 -18.83 9.62
C VAL A 347 0.53 -18.27 8.96
N ARG A 348 1.63 -18.18 9.71
CA ARG A 348 2.94 -17.74 9.23
C ARG A 348 3.94 -18.88 9.33
N PHE A 349 4.68 -19.09 8.25
CA PHE A 349 5.80 -20.03 8.21
C PHE A 349 7.08 -19.23 8.33
N LEU A 350 7.74 -19.33 9.48
CA LEU A 350 9.05 -18.77 9.75
C LEU A 350 10.09 -19.83 9.39
N SER A 351 11.31 -19.40 9.12
CA SER A 351 12.44 -20.30 8.91
C SER A 351 13.67 -19.81 9.67
N SER A 352 14.43 -20.75 10.25
CA SER A 352 15.76 -20.50 10.80
C SER A 352 16.88 -20.56 9.77
N SER A 353 16.59 -20.97 8.54
CA SER A 353 17.55 -20.98 7.43
C SER A 353 17.58 -19.63 6.68
N VAL A 354 18.34 -19.56 5.59
CA VAL A 354 18.54 -18.36 4.76
C VAL A 354 17.33 -18.10 3.83
N LEU A 355 16.15 -18.72 4.08
CA LEU A 355 14.96 -18.46 3.28
C LEU A 355 14.62 -16.96 3.28
N PRO A 356 14.52 -16.31 2.09
CA PRO A 356 14.27 -14.89 2.01
C PRO A 356 12.93 -14.50 2.65
N LYS A 357 12.95 -13.42 3.41
CA LYS A 357 11.76 -12.83 4.04
C LYS A 357 11.21 -11.72 3.16
N TYR A 358 9.89 -11.64 3.05
CA TYR A 358 9.21 -10.63 2.24
C TYR A 358 8.17 -9.87 3.06
N TYR A 359 6.90 -9.92 2.67
CA TYR A 359 5.83 -9.32 3.46
C TYR A 359 5.67 -10.08 4.76
N ASP A 360 5.25 -9.36 5.80
CA ASP A 360 5.06 -9.88 7.14
C ASP A 360 6.33 -10.49 7.75
N ASN A 361 7.52 -10.10 7.28
CA ASN A 361 8.82 -10.54 7.78
C ASN A 361 8.98 -12.07 7.91
N CYS A 362 8.40 -12.82 6.97
CA CYS A 362 8.48 -14.27 6.91
C CYS A 362 8.65 -14.77 5.47
N PRO A 363 9.12 -16.02 5.26
CA PRO A 363 9.11 -16.67 3.95
C PRO A 363 7.75 -16.64 3.26
N PHE A 364 6.70 -17.14 3.94
CA PHE A 364 5.33 -17.13 3.43
C PHE A 364 4.30 -17.24 4.56
N PHE A 365 3.09 -16.78 4.28
CA PHE A 365 1.96 -16.82 5.20
C PHE A 365 0.65 -16.87 4.42
N PHE A 366 -0.46 -17.04 5.13
CA PHE A 366 -1.79 -16.87 4.59
C PHE A 366 -2.81 -16.59 5.69
N TRP A 367 -3.96 -16.05 5.30
CA TRP A 367 -5.14 -15.89 6.14
C TRP A 367 -6.29 -16.75 5.64
N PHE A 368 -7.11 -17.27 6.53
CA PHE A 368 -8.39 -17.90 6.19
C PHE A 368 -9.43 -17.56 7.26
N HIS A 369 -10.70 -17.82 6.97
CA HIS A 369 -11.77 -17.67 7.94
C HIS A 369 -12.41 -19.04 8.19
N THR A 370 -12.50 -19.47 9.46
CA THR A 370 -12.85 -20.87 9.80
C THR A 370 -14.22 -21.30 9.29
N SER A 371 -15.21 -20.39 9.26
CA SER A 371 -16.55 -20.67 8.74
C SER A 371 -16.62 -21.03 7.25
N PHE A 372 -15.58 -20.73 6.47
CA PHE A 372 -15.51 -21.07 5.04
C PHE A 372 -14.76 -22.37 4.77
N ILE A 373 -14.32 -23.07 5.83
CA ILE A 373 -13.62 -24.34 5.68
C ILE A 373 -14.62 -25.47 5.44
N GLN A 374 -14.54 -26.06 4.25
CA GLN A 374 -15.33 -27.21 3.83
C GLN A 374 -14.51 -28.50 3.95
N ASN A 375 -15.19 -29.63 4.22
CA ASN A 375 -14.57 -30.96 4.29
C ASN A 375 -13.36 -31.06 5.23
N ASN A 376 -13.30 -30.20 6.25
CA ASN A 376 -12.20 -30.12 7.22
C ASN A 376 -10.81 -30.04 6.57
N ARG A 377 -10.74 -29.35 5.43
CA ARG A 377 -9.54 -29.25 4.59
C ARG A 377 -9.44 -27.87 3.96
N LEU A 378 -8.23 -27.33 3.90
CA LEU A 378 -7.90 -26.14 3.12
C LEU A 378 -6.68 -26.44 2.26
N TYR A 379 -6.81 -26.36 0.94
CA TYR A 379 -5.69 -26.47 0.01
C TYR A 379 -5.41 -25.11 -0.60
N LEU A 380 -4.15 -24.67 -0.56
CA LEU A 380 -3.69 -23.41 -1.14
C LEU A 380 -2.50 -23.68 -2.05
N SER A 381 -2.66 -23.41 -3.35
CA SER A 381 -1.58 -23.46 -4.31
C SER A 381 -0.55 -22.35 -4.08
N ARG A 382 0.62 -22.43 -4.74
CA ARG A 382 1.65 -21.37 -4.71
C ARG A 382 1.08 -19.96 -4.93
N ASN A 383 0.15 -19.84 -5.88
CA ASN A 383 -0.41 -18.55 -6.27
C ASN A 383 -1.45 -18.03 -5.26
N GLU A 384 -1.89 -18.87 -4.32
CA GLU A 384 -2.83 -18.52 -3.24
C GLU A 384 -2.14 -18.25 -1.90
N LEU A 385 -0.81 -18.35 -1.86
CA LEU A 385 0.00 -18.10 -0.68
C LEU A 385 0.65 -16.71 -0.72
N ASP A 386 0.64 -16.01 0.41
CA ASP A 386 1.24 -14.68 0.51
C ASP A 386 2.76 -14.80 0.54
N ASN A 387 3.42 -14.06 -0.37
CA ASN A 387 4.82 -14.14 -0.80
C ASN A 387 5.11 -15.11 -1.96
N PRO A 388 4.77 -16.41 -1.94
CA PRO A 388 5.03 -17.34 -3.05
C PRO A 388 4.33 -16.98 -4.37
N HIS A 389 3.20 -16.26 -4.33
CA HIS A 389 2.50 -15.76 -5.52
C HIS A 389 3.37 -14.83 -6.39
N LYS A 390 4.48 -14.29 -5.88
CA LYS A 390 5.33 -13.34 -6.63
C LYS A 390 6.32 -14.08 -7.51
N GLN A 391 6.35 -13.74 -8.79
CA GLN A 391 7.26 -14.35 -9.76
C GLN A 391 8.74 -14.37 -9.33
N LYS A 392 9.20 -13.35 -8.61
CA LYS A 392 10.58 -13.26 -8.08
C LYS A 392 10.95 -14.39 -7.11
N THR A 393 9.98 -15.10 -6.56
CA THR A 393 10.19 -16.19 -5.59
C THR A 393 10.08 -17.58 -6.22
N TRP A 394 9.75 -17.68 -7.52
CA TRP A 394 9.47 -18.96 -8.17
C TRP A 394 10.70 -19.85 -8.41
N LYS A 395 11.91 -19.31 -8.22
CA LYS A 395 13.14 -20.12 -8.14
C LYS A 395 13.21 -20.96 -6.85
N ILE A 396 12.48 -20.54 -5.81
CA ILE A 396 12.43 -21.21 -4.51
C ILE A 396 11.13 -22.02 -4.41
N TYR A 397 10.00 -21.42 -4.79
CA TYR A 397 8.69 -22.06 -4.74
C TYR A 397 8.29 -22.53 -6.14
N ARG A 398 8.50 -23.82 -6.41
CA ARG A 398 8.17 -24.49 -7.69
C ARG A 398 6.67 -24.43 -8.01
N PRO A 399 6.24 -24.61 -9.27
CA PRO A 399 4.82 -24.52 -9.65
C PRO A 399 3.88 -25.40 -8.81
N GLU A 400 4.37 -26.56 -8.39
CA GLU A 400 3.66 -27.57 -7.60
C GLU A 400 3.66 -27.25 -6.09
N PHE A 401 4.39 -26.21 -5.66
CA PHE A 401 4.42 -25.79 -4.26
C PHE A 401 3.02 -25.44 -3.79
N ALA A 402 2.58 -26.08 -2.70
CA ALA A 402 1.28 -25.87 -2.11
C ALA A 402 1.31 -26.15 -0.61
N VAL A 403 0.35 -25.58 0.11
CA VAL A 403 0.14 -25.88 1.52
C VAL A 403 -1.28 -26.38 1.69
N GLU A 404 -1.41 -27.53 2.34
CA GLU A 404 -2.67 -28.13 2.69
C GLU A 404 -2.81 -28.24 4.20
N VAL A 405 -3.99 -27.90 4.72
CA VAL A 405 -4.31 -27.87 6.14
C VAL A 405 -5.45 -28.84 6.40
N TYR A 406 -5.26 -29.73 7.37
CA TYR A 406 -6.31 -30.62 7.87
C TYR A 406 -6.79 -30.17 9.24
N PHE A 407 -8.10 -30.20 9.42
CA PHE A 407 -8.76 -29.76 10.64
C PHE A 407 -9.50 -30.91 11.31
N ASP A 408 -9.65 -30.83 12.63
CA ASP A 408 -10.63 -31.58 13.39
C ASP A 408 -11.73 -30.60 13.86
N GLU A 409 -13.00 -30.98 13.74
CA GLU A 409 -14.10 -30.17 14.28
C GLU A 409 -14.13 -30.27 15.80
N VAL A 410 -14.26 -29.11 16.46
CA VAL A 410 -14.51 -29.06 17.89
C VAL A 410 -16.02 -29.11 18.07
N VAL A 411 -16.55 -30.32 18.31
CA VAL A 411 -17.94 -30.46 18.74
C VAL A 411 -18.07 -29.74 20.07
N ALA A 412 -18.90 -28.70 20.12
CA ALA A 412 -19.26 -28.09 21.39
C ALA A 412 -19.89 -29.18 22.25
N GLY A 413 -19.26 -29.51 23.38
CA GLY A 413 -19.86 -30.40 24.36
C GLY A 413 -21.24 -29.87 24.73
N ILE A 414 -22.25 -30.74 24.64
CA ILE A 414 -23.61 -30.50 25.12
C ILE A 414 -23.58 -30.14 26.61
#